data_AF-A0A540N4R5-F1
#
_entry.id   AF-A0A540N4R5-F1
#
_cell.length_a   1.000
_cell.length_b   1.000
_cell.length_c   1.000
_cell.angle_alpha   90.00
_cell.angle_beta   90.00
_cell.angle_gamma   90.00
#
_symmetry.space_group_name_H-M   'P 1'
#
loop_
_entity.id
_entity.type
_entity.pdbx_description
1 polymer ?
#
loop_
_entity_poly.entity_id
_entity_poly.type
_entity_poly.pdbx_seq_one_letter_code
_entity_poly.pdbx_strand_id
1 'polypeptide(L)'
;MDWIPYIPYDKRDSQVVEYSRNSPQIFVLGCTQRRASLKHMKIDRLKKFDYCLPYLMPIKEEELELSTEVDILFPQEPNPPVYCVFDWQFDEVEEFTDERIKEEELSADQKDAFMEFVKEKVRQQKKENREKKEARKQEFEKMSTETKAAFENLRYYKFYPVQTPDTPDISGVKAAYINRYYNKAHEVL
;
A
#
# COMPACT_ATOMS: atom_id res chain seq x y z
N MET A 1 -6.87 -11.49 12.65
CA MET A 1 -6.51 -10.22 13.31
C MET A 1 -7.81 -9.53 13.63
N ASP A 2 -7.89 -8.84 14.76
CA ASP A 2 -9.08 -8.09 15.15
C ASP A 2 -8.69 -6.89 16.01
N TRP A 3 -9.56 -5.90 16.09
CA TRP A 3 -9.41 -4.76 16.98
C TRP A 3 -9.77 -5.19 18.40
N ILE A 4 -8.76 -5.40 19.23
CA ILE A 4 -8.94 -5.76 20.64
C ILE A 4 -8.70 -4.53 21.52
N PRO A 5 -9.45 -4.37 22.63
CA PRO A 5 -9.20 -3.29 23.58
C PRO A 5 -7.75 -3.30 24.06
N TYR A 6 -7.10 -2.15 24.07
CA TYR A 6 -5.78 -2.01 24.66
C TYR A 6 -5.87 -2.17 26.18
N ILE A 7 -5.05 -3.07 26.74
CA ILE A 7 -4.91 -3.26 28.18
C ILE A 7 -3.51 -2.81 28.62
N PRO A 8 -3.40 -1.75 29.46
CA PRO A 8 -2.14 -1.30 30.02
C PRO A 8 -1.38 -2.43 30.70
N TYR A 9 -0.05 -2.39 30.60
CA TYR A 9 0.83 -3.49 31.01
C TYR A 9 0.65 -3.84 32.51
N ASP A 10 0.50 -2.82 33.35
CA ASP A 10 0.24 -2.89 34.79
C ASP A 10 -1.12 -3.51 35.14
N LYS A 11 -2.05 -3.59 34.18
CA LYS A 11 -3.43 -4.07 34.37
C LYS A 11 -3.73 -5.37 33.65
N ARG A 12 -2.76 -5.98 32.97
CA ARG A 12 -2.98 -7.24 32.21
C ARG A 12 -3.36 -8.44 33.07
N ASP A 13 -3.03 -8.41 34.36
CA ASP A 13 -3.39 -9.45 35.32
C ASP A 13 -4.77 -9.22 35.98
N SER A 14 -5.37 -8.04 35.77
CA SER A 14 -6.72 -7.73 36.27
C SER A 14 -7.79 -8.28 35.34
N GLN A 15 -8.97 -8.65 35.88
CA GLN A 15 -10.04 -9.26 35.10
C GLN A 15 -10.44 -8.35 33.92
N VAL A 16 -10.16 -8.83 32.70
CA VAL A 16 -10.39 -8.19 31.39
C VAL A 16 -11.80 -7.57 31.24
N VAL A 17 -12.79 -8.10 31.97
CA VAL A 17 -14.20 -7.69 31.90
C VAL A 17 -14.48 -6.34 32.54
N GLU A 18 -13.82 -5.99 33.66
CA GLU A 18 -14.05 -4.70 34.33
C GLU A 18 -13.36 -3.54 33.61
N TYR A 19 -12.13 -3.77 33.12
CA TYR A 19 -11.41 -2.75 32.37
C TYR A 19 -12.15 -2.40 31.07
N SER A 20 -12.71 -3.41 30.37
CA SER A 20 -13.48 -3.23 29.13
C SER A 20 -14.60 -2.18 29.21
N ARG A 21 -15.31 -2.08 30.35
CA ARG A 21 -16.47 -1.17 30.48
C ARG A 21 -16.10 0.30 30.66
N ASN A 22 -14.92 0.58 31.23
CA ASN A 22 -14.45 1.93 31.57
C ASN A 22 -13.11 2.28 30.90
N SER A 23 -12.63 1.43 29.99
CA SER A 23 -11.37 1.61 29.28
C SER A 23 -11.49 2.80 28.33
N PRO A 24 -10.40 3.55 28.10
CA PRO A 24 -10.32 4.40 26.93
C PRO A 24 -10.65 3.54 25.69
N GLN A 25 -11.37 4.11 24.71
CA GLN A 25 -11.75 3.47 23.44
C GLN A 25 -10.54 3.28 22.52
N ILE A 26 -9.43 2.82 23.07
CA ILE A 26 -8.18 2.52 22.38
C ILE A 26 -8.22 1.04 22.06
N PHE A 27 -8.08 0.74 20.77
CA PHE A 27 -8.01 -0.62 20.27
C PHE A 27 -6.67 -0.82 19.58
N VAL A 28 -6.12 -2.02 19.72
CA VAL A 28 -4.91 -2.45 19.02
C VAL A 28 -5.27 -3.59 18.08
N LEU A 29 -4.68 -3.60 16.90
CA LEU A 29 -4.86 -4.71 15.96
C LEU A 29 -4.06 -5.91 16.47
N GLY A 30 -4.75 -6.91 17.02
CA GLY A 30 -4.16 -8.08 17.66
C GLY A 30 -4.45 -9.39 16.93
N CYS A 31 -3.60 -10.39 17.14
CA CYS A 31 -3.91 -11.76 16.71
C CYS A 31 -4.83 -12.44 17.73
N THR A 32 -6.04 -12.77 17.31
CA THR A 32 -7.04 -13.47 18.15
C THR A 32 -6.86 -14.99 18.20
N GLN A 33 -5.88 -15.54 17.47
CA GLN A 33 -5.61 -16.98 17.48
C GLN A 33 -4.77 -17.40 18.69
N ARG A 34 -5.00 -18.61 19.19
CA ARG A 34 -4.18 -19.21 20.25
C ARG A 34 -2.75 -19.43 19.76
N ARG A 35 -1.77 -19.13 20.61
CA ARG A 35 -0.33 -19.29 20.32
C ARG A 35 0.05 -20.69 19.84
N ALA A 36 -0.61 -21.74 20.36
CA ALA A 36 -0.39 -23.12 19.91
C ALA A 36 -0.80 -23.36 18.45
N SER A 37 -1.89 -22.73 18.00
CA SER A 37 -2.36 -22.82 16.62
C SER A 37 -1.44 -22.09 15.64
N LEU A 38 -0.71 -21.07 16.10
CA LEU A 38 0.28 -20.34 15.29
C LEU A 38 1.53 -21.19 15.02
N LYS A 39 1.97 -22.03 15.97
CA LYS A 39 3.19 -22.85 15.84
C LYS A 39 3.15 -23.88 14.69
N HIS A 40 1.95 -24.35 14.33
CA HIS A 40 1.75 -25.38 13.30
C HIS A 40 1.08 -24.82 12.05
N MET A 41 1.15 -23.50 11.84
CA MET A 41 0.51 -22.85 10.72
C MET A 41 1.25 -23.15 9.41
N LYS A 42 0.50 -23.52 8.37
CA LYS A 42 1.06 -23.64 7.01
C LYS A 42 1.58 -22.29 6.53
N ILE A 43 2.67 -22.30 5.75
CA ILE A 43 3.34 -21.11 5.21
C ILE A 43 2.35 -20.14 4.53
N ASP A 44 1.44 -20.63 3.68
CA ASP A 44 0.47 -19.78 2.97
C ASP A 44 -0.44 -19.00 3.91
N ARG A 45 -0.76 -19.59 5.07
CA ARG A 45 -1.60 -18.94 6.09
C ARG A 45 -0.78 -18.00 6.95
N LEU A 46 0.50 -18.31 7.22
CA LEU A 46 1.43 -17.42 7.90
C LEU A 46 1.59 -16.10 7.13
N LYS A 47 1.72 -16.17 5.79
CA LYS A 47 1.84 -14.98 4.93
C LYS A 47 0.68 -14.00 5.06
N LYS A 48 -0.51 -14.45 5.45
CA LYS A 48 -1.65 -13.55 5.73
C LYS A 48 -1.46 -12.70 6.98
N PHE A 49 -0.61 -13.13 7.91
CA PHE A 49 -0.27 -12.37 9.13
C PHE A 49 0.89 -11.41 8.89
N ASP A 50 1.88 -11.80 8.08
CA ASP A 50 3.03 -10.94 7.73
C ASP A 50 2.58 -9.61 7.08
N TYR A 51 1.48 -9.63 6.32
CA TYR A 51 0.96 -8.48 5.57
C TYR A 51 -0.36 -7.91 6.09
N CYS A 52 -0.74 -8.20 7.34
CA CYS A 52 -1.99 -7.69 7.90
C CYS A 52 -1.84 -6.23 8.35
N LEU A 53 -1.77 -5.32 7.37
CA LEU A 53 -1.89 -3.88 7.59
C LEU A 53 -3.37 -3.49 7.45
N PRO A 54 -3.98 -2.83 8.45
CA PRO A 54 -5.37 -2.41 8.37
C PRO A 54 -5.53 -1.36 7.27
N TYR A 55 -6.08 -1.72 6.12
CA TYR A 55 -6.31 -0.74 5.06
C TYR A 55 -7.41 0.24 5.49
N LEU A 56 -7.04 1.49 5.77
CA LEU A 56 -7.96 2.55 6.19
C LEU A 56 -8.36 3.35 4.95
N MET A 57 -9.59 3.16 4.46
CA MET A 57 -10.21 4.15 3.56
C MET A 57 -10.64 5.37 4.38
N PRO A 58 -10.67 6.60 3.81
CA PRO A 58 -10.48 6.95 2.41
C PRO A 58 -9.36 8.00 2.28
N ILE A 59 -8.20 7.56 1.79
CA ILE A 59 -7.29 8.49 1.09
C ILE A 59 -8.14 9.35 0.16
N LYS A 60 -8.06 10.69 0.27
CA LYS A 60 -8.77 11.61 -0.62
C LYS A 60 -8.40 11.27 -2.06
N GLU A 61 -9.29 11.49 -3.02
CA GLU A 61 -9.01 11.15 -4.43
C GLU A 61 -7.71 11.79 -4.95
N GLU A 62 -7.41 13.00 -4.46
CA GLU A 62 -6.19 13.77 -4.74
C GLU A 62 -4.91 13.15 -4.14
N GLU A 63 -5.05 12.36 -3.09
CA GLU A 63 -3.95 11.72 -2.35
C GLU A 63 -3.68 10.29 -2.83
N LEU A 64 -4.44 9.81 -3.82
CA LEU A 64 -4.33 8.47 -4.36
C LEU A 64 -3.21 8.40 -5.41
N GLU A 65 -2.04 7.95 -4.98
CA GLU A 65 -0.95 7.56 -5.87
C GLU A 65 -1.30 6.22 -6.52
N LEU A 66 -1.71 6.26 -7.79
CA LEU A 66 -1.82 5.06 -8.62
C LEU A 66 -0.49 4.82 -9.32
N SER A 67 -0.13 3.54 -9.44
CA SER A 67 1.08 3.12 -10.15
C SER A 67 1.10 3.69 -11.57
N THR A 68 2.23 4.29 -11.92
CA THR A 68 2.58 4.74 -13.27
C THR A 68 3.43 3.71 -14.04
N GLU A 69 3.97 2.75 -13.30
CA GLU A 69 4.66 1.57 -13.82
C GLU A 69 3.66 0.58 -14.44
N VAL A 70 4.04 0.05 -15.59
CA VAL A 70 3.33 -0.96 -16.38
C VAL A 70 4.25 -2.13 -16.65
N ASP A 71 3.81 -3.31 -16.22
CA ASP A 71 4.44 -4.56 -16.63
C ASP A 71 4.15 -4.84 -18.10
N ILE A 72 5.21 -4.93 -18.91
CA ILE A 72 5.15 -5.23 -20.34
C ILE A 72 5.70 -6.63 -20.55
N LEU A 73 4.90 -7.48 -21.17
CA LEU A 73 5.30 -8.79 -21.66
C LEU A 73 5.03 -8.82 -23.17
N PHE A 74 6.05 -8.50 -23.97
CA PHE A 74 5.94 -8.40 -25.41
C PHE A 74 6.29 -9.73 -26.09
N PRO A 75 5.37 -10.34 -26.85
CA PRO A 75 5.63 -11.60 -27.54
C PRO A 75 6.52 -11.37 -28.78
N GLN A 76 7.63 -12.10 -28.88
CA GLN A 76 8.54 -12.06 -30.03
C GLN A 76 8.71 -13.46 -30.64
N GLU A 77 7.84 -13.96 -31.51
CA GLU A 77 8.14 -15.25 -32.15
C GLU A 77 9.20 -15.08 -33.26
N PRO A 78 10.25 -15.94 -33.33
CA PRO A 78 10.50 -17.19 -32.59
C PRO A 78 11.34 -17.05 -31.30
N ASN A 79 11.71 -15.84 -30.91
CA ASN A 79 12.52 -15.54 -29.72
C ASN A 79 11.71 -15.62 -28.39
N PRO A 80 12.39 -15.61 -27.23
CA PRO A 80 11.70 -15.44 -25.96
C PRO A 80 10.97 -14.09 -25.87
N PRO A 81 9.82 -14.00 -25.19
CA PRO A 81 9.15 -12.73 -24.93
C PRO A 81 10.03 -11.77 -24.13
N VAL A 82 9.94 -10.48 -24.44
CA VAL A 82 10.62 -9.43 -23.67
C VAL A 82 9.74 -9.03 -22.50
N TYR A 83 10.28 -9.18 -21.29
CA TYR A 83 9.66 -8.65 -20.07
C TYR A 83 10.39 -7.38 -19.65
N CYS A 84 9.64 -6.29 -19.46
CA CYS A 84 10.18 -5.04 -18.94
C CYS A 84 9.12 -4.27 -18.18
N VAL A 85 9.56 -3.32 -17.35
CA VAL A 85 8.68 -2.39 -16.63
C VAL A 85 8.86 -1.03 -17.27
N PHE A 86 7.76 -0.40 -17.67
CA PHE A 86 7.73 0.92 -18.27
C PHE A 86 6.97 1.87 -17.37
N ASP A 87 7.57 2.99 -16.98
CA ASP A 87 6.92 4.04 -16.20
C ASP A 87 6.59 5.24 -17.08
N TRP A 88 5.31 5.46 -17.40
CA TRP A 88 4.93 6.57 -18.28
C TRP A 88 5.16 7.97 -17.68
N GLN A 89 5.52 8.08 -16.39
CA GLN A 89 5.86 9.35 -15.74
C GLN A 89 7.34 9.70 -15.90
N PHE A 90 8.21 8.69 -15.97
CA PHE A 90 9.67 8.88 -15.99
C PHE A 90 10.31 8.46 -17.32
N ASP A 91 9.67 7.56 -18.06
CA ASP A 91 10.19 6.99 -19.31
C ASP A 91 9.50 7.61 -20.53
N GLU A 92 10.31 7.94 -21.53
CA GLU A 92 9.83 8.25 -22.88
C GLU A 92 9.81 6.99 -23.74
N VAL A 93 8.69 6.73 -24.45
CA VAL A 93 8.49 5.48 -25.21
C VAL A 93 9.57 5.27 -26.27
N GLU A 94 10.00 6.33 -26.95
CA GLU A 94 11.04 6.26 -27.99
C GLU A 94 12.40 5.91 -27.39
N GLU A 95 12.85 6.67 -26.38
CA GLU A 95 14.12 6.43 -25.69
C GLU A 95 14.17 5.04 -25.07
N PHE A 96 13.10 4.64 -24.36
CA PHE A 96 12.97 3.32 -23.75
C PHE A 96 13.07 2.19 -24.77
N THR A 97 12.46 2.36 -25.95
CA THR A 97 12.52 1.34 -27.01
C THR A 97 13.91 1.28 -27.64
N ASP A 98 14.54 2.43 -27.86
CA ASP A 98 15.89 2.51 -28.41
C ASP A 98 16.94 1.89 -27.49
N GLU A 99 16.77 2.01 -26.17
CA GLU A 99 17.61 1.31 -25.19
C GLU A 99 17.47 -0.20 -25.31
N ARG A 100 16.24 -0.75 -25.40
CA ARG A 100 16.02 -2.18 -25.58
C ARG A 100 16.63 -2.72 -26.88
N ILE A 101 16.67 -1.92 -27.94
CA ILE A 101 17.33 -2.28 -29.21
C ILE A 101 18.85 -2.28 -29.05
N LYS A 102 19.42 -1.29 -28.36
CA LYS A 102 20.87 -1.22 -28.07
C LYS A 102 21.32 -2.38 -27.19
N GLU A 103 20.47 -2.85 -26.30
CA GLU A 103 20.71 -4.00 -25.42
C GLU A 103 20.51 -5.35 -26.13
N GLU A 104 20.18 -5.35 -27.43
CA GLU A 104 19.89 -6.53 -28.25
C GLU A 104 18.70 -7.38 -27.73
N GLU A 105 17.85 -6.83 -26.85
CA GLU A 105 16.63 -7.47 -26.36
C GLU A 105 15.48 -7.35 -27.36
N LEU A 106 15.50 -6.32 -28.21
CA LEU A 106 14.50 -6.05 -29.24
C LEU A 106 15.16 -5.87 -30.60
N SER A 107 14.63 -6.55 -31.63
CA SER A 107 15.06 -6.30 -33.01
C SER A 107 14.59 -4.92 -33.47
N ALA A 108 15.44 -4.21 -34.24
CA ALA A 108 15.07 -2.93 -34.84
C ALA A 108 13.81 -3.02 -35.73
N ASP A 109 13.59 -4.18 -36.37
CA ASP A 109 12.40 -4.44 -37.19
C ASP A 109 11.09 -4.48 -36.38
N GLN A 110 11.20 -4.72 -35.07
CA GLN A 110 10.07 -4.80 -34.14
C GLN A 110 9.84 -3.49 -33.38
N LYS A 111 10.63 -2.44 -33.63
CA LYS A 111 10.56 -1.15 -32.93
C LYS A 111 9.14 -0.59 -32.90
N ASP A 112 8.53 -0.42 -34.07
CA ASP A 112 7.20 0.20 -34.19
C ASP A 112 6.12 -0.66 -33.51
N ALA A 113 6.20 -1.99 -33.66
CA ALA A 113 5.27 -2.92 -33.05
C ALA A 113 5.36 -2.90 -31.52
N PHE A 114 6.58 -2.83 -30.97
CA PHE A 114 6.82 -2.72 -29.55
C PHE A 114 6.33 -1.39 -28.99
N MET A 115 6.62 -0.27 -29.66
CA MET A 115 6.14 1.05 -29.24
C MET A 115 4.62 1.12 -29.18
N GLU A 116 3.92 0.59 -30.18
CA GLU A 116 2.46 0.54 -30.17
C GLU A 116 1.93 -0.38 -29.06
N PHE A 117 2.59 -1.50 -28.80
CA PHE A 117 2.24 -2.39 -27.68
C PHE A 117 2.39 -1.70 -26.32
N VAL A 118 3.49 -0.98 -26.10
CA VAL A 118 3.74 -0.17 -24.89
C VAL A 118 2.61 0.85 -24.72
N LYS A 119 2.31 1.63 -25.76
CA LYS A 119 1.21 2.63 -25.73
C LYS A 119 -0.14 1.99 -25.43
N GLU A 120 -0.42 0.81 -25.98
CA GLU A 120 -1.66 0.08 -25.71
C GLU A 120 -1.74 -0.35 -24.24
N LYS A 121 -0.67 -0.93 -23.69
CA LYS A 121 -0.62 -1.35 -22.28
C LYS A 121 -0.77 -0.16 -21.33
N VAL A 122 -0.11 0.95 -21.62
CA VAL A 122 -0.28 2.21 -20.87
C VAL A 122 -1.73 2.70 -20.93
N ARG A 123 -2.40 2.64 -22.10
CA ARG A 123 -3.82 3.01 -22.22
C ARG A 123 -4.73 2.08 -21.41
N GLN A 124 -4.48 0.76 -21.45
CA GLN A 124 -5.22 -0.23 -20.66
C GLN A 124 -5.08 0.07 -19.16
N GLN A 125 -3.85 0.24 -18.66
CA GLN A 125 -3.59 0.52 -17.24
C GLN A 125 -4.21 1.86 -16.81
N LYS A 126 -4.13 2.92 -17.64
CA LYS A 126 -4.78 4.21 -17.36
C LYS A 126 -6.31 4.07 -17.27
N LYS A 127 -6.91 3.24 -18.11
CA LYS A 127 -8.34 2.94 -18.06
C LYS A 127 -8.72 2.21 -16.77
N GLU A 128 -7.98 1.16 -16.40
CA GLU A 128 -8.21 0.44 -15.12
C GLU A 128 -8.04 1.36 -13.91
N ASN A 129 -7.02 2.22 -13.94
CA ASN A 129 -6.76 3.22 -12.91
C ASN A 129 -7.96 4.17 -12.75
N ARG A 130 -8.58 4.59 -13.86
CA ARG A 130 -9.81 5.40 -13.86
C ARG A 130 -11.01 4.63 -13.31
N GLU A 131 -11.22 3.39 -13.75
CA GLU A 131 -12.32 2.56 -13.26
C GLU A 131 -12.21 2.28 -11.76
N LYS A 132 -11.00 2.04 -11.24
CA LYS A 132 -10.73 1.89 -9.81
C LYS A 132 -11.07 3.18 -9.03
N LYS A 133 -10.75 4.36 -9.58
CA LYS A 133 -11.14 5.65 -8.98
C LYS A 133 -12.66 5.82 -8.95
N GLU A 134 -13.34 5.54 -10.05
CA GLU A 134 -14.80 5.65 -10.15
C GLU A 134 -15.51 4.66 -9.21
N ALA A 135 -15.07 3.40 -9.16
CA ALA A 135 -15.61 2.39 -8.25
C ALA A 135 -15.46 2.82 -6.77
N ARG A 136 -14.29 3.34 -6.41
CA ARG A 136 -14.03 3.87 -5.06
C ARG A 136 -14.89 5.07 -4.73
N LYS A 137 -15.08 6.00 -5.67
CA LYS A 137 -15.96 7.15 -5.50
C LYS A 137 -17.39 6.69 -5.22
N GLN A 138 -17.88 5.71 -5.98
CA GLN A 138 -19.20 5.13 -5.76
C GLN A 138 -19.32 4.42 -4.41
N GLU A 139 -18.29 3.68 -3.99
CA GLU A 139 -18.27 3.06 -2.66
C GLU A 139 -18.34 4.12 -1.56
N PHE A 140 -17.56 5.19 -1.67
CA PHE A 140 -17.59 6.30 -0.72
C PHE A 140 -18.95 7.02 -0.72
N GLU A 141 -19.55 7.28 -1.88
CA GLU A 141 -20.88 7.89 -1.97
C GLU A 141 -21.97 7.04 -1.31
N LYS A 142 -21.88 5.70 -1.44
CA LYS A 142 -22.80 4.74 -0.81
C LYS A 142 -22.61 4.59 0.70
N MET A 143 -21.53 5.11 1.28
CA MET A 143 -21.33 5.06 2.74
C MET A 143 -22.36 5.91 3.49
N SER A 144 -22.70 5.47 4.70
CA SER A 144 -23.56 6.23 5.61
C SER A 144 -22.94 7.57 5.99
N THR A 145 -23.77 8.53 6.38
CA THR A 145 -23.33 9.84 6.87
C THR A 145 -22.40 9.73 8.08
N GLU A 146 -22.72 8.80 9.00
CA GLU A 146 -21.90 8.51 10.18
C GLU A 146 -20.50 8.02 9.79
N THR A 147 -20.41 7.08 8.86
CA THR A 147 -19.13 6.54 8.38
C THR A 147 -18.29 7.62 7.67
N LYS A 148 -18.94 8.46 6.84
CA LYS A 148 -18.26 9.60 6.20
C LYS A 148 -17.70 10.58 7.23
N ALA A 149 -18.50 10.93 8.24
CA ALA A 149 -18.05 11.81 9.32
C ALA A 149 -16.92 11.18 10.15
N ALA A 150 -16.97 9.88 10.42
CA ALA A 150 -15.89 9.18 11.11
C ALA A 150 -14.57 9.25 10.32
N PHE A 151 -14.63 9.15 8.99
CA PHE A 151 -13.47 9.28 8.12
C PHE A 151 -12.93 10.71 8.03
N GLU A 152 -13.79 11.72 7.96
CA GLU A 152 -13.36 13.13 8.00
C GLU A 152 -12.65 13.50 9.31
N ASN A 153 -13.07 12.88 10.41
CA ASN A 153 -12.47 13.08 11.74
C ASN A 153 -11.26 12.17 12.00
N LEU A 154 -10.93 11.26 11.09
CA LEU A 154 -9.81 10.34 11.27
C LEU A 154 -8.48 11.11 11.26
N ARG A 155 -7.66 10.88 12.29
CA ARG A 155 -6.32 11.46 12.41
C ARG A 155 -5.26 10.38 12.46
N TYR A 156 -4.14 10.66 11.81
CA TYR A 156 -2.97 9.80 11.73
C TYR A 156 -1.83 10.44 12.51
N TYR A 157 -1.29 9.72 13.47
CA TYR A 157 -0.15 10.15 14.27
C TYR A 157 1.01 9.21 13.98
N LYS A 158 2.18 9.76 13.67
CA LYS A 158 3.41 8.99 13.47
C LYS A 158 4.39 9.32 14.59
N PHE A 159 4.68 8.31 15.38
CA PHE A 159 5.57 8.43 16.53
C PHE A 159 6.98 7.97 16.16
N TYR A 160 7.96 8.81 16.48
CA TYR A 160 9.37 8.50 16.47
C TYR A 160 9.88 8.29 17.90
N PRO A 161 10.92 7.47 18.10
CA PRO A 161 11.53 7.31 19.41
C PRO A 161 11.96 8.65 20.02
N VAL A 162 11.81 8.78 21.34
CA VAL A 162 12.33 9.94 22.08
C VAL A 162 13.85 9.87 22.09
N GLN A 163 14.50 10.98 21.77
CA GLN A 163 15.95 11.09 21.81
C GLN A 163 16.44 10.89 23.24
N THR A 164 17.24 9.85 23.47
CA THR A 164 18.02 9.66 24.69
C THR A 164 19.52 9.81 24.40
N PRO A 165 20.37 10.02 25.42
CA PRO A 165 21.82 10.10 25.21
C PRO A 165 22.42 8.86 24.52
N ASP A 166 21.77 7.72 24.64
CA ASP A 166 22.23 6.42 24.09
C ASP A 166 21.67 6.13 22.67
N THR A 167 20.86 7.03 22.10
CA THR A 167 20.26 6.85 20.76
C THR A 167 20.88 7.79 19.73
N PRO A 168 20.98 7.39 18.45
CA PRO A 168 21.37 8.30 17.36
C PRO A 168 20.39 9.46 17.20
N ASP A 169 20.86 10.62 16.73
CA ASP A 169 19.97 11.73 16.37
C ASP A 169 19.14 11.37 15.14
N ILE A 170 17.82 11.36 15.31
CA ILE A 170 16.85 11.04 14.25
C ILE A 170 16.08 12.27 13.74
N SER A 171 16.45 13.48 14.17
CA SER A 171 15.77 14.73 13.76
C SER A 171 15.69 14.89 12.24
N GLY A 172 16.76 14.52 11.53
CA GLY A 172 16.84 14.59 10.07
C GLY A 172 16.07 13.50 9.31
N VAL A 173 15.56 12.46 9.98
CA VAL A 173 14.82 11.35 9.35
C VAL A 173 13.34 11.31 9.72
N LYS A 174 12.86 12.29 10.51
CA LYS A 174 11.44 12.45 10.79
C LYS A 174 10.70 12.88 9.52
N ALA A 175 9.71 12.10 9.10
CA ALA A 175 8.94 12.33 7.89
C ALA A 175 7.48 12.04 8.13
N ALA A 176 6.60 12.92 7.63
CA ALA A 176 5.15 12.72 7.72
C ALA A 176 4.68 11.55 6.86
N TYR A 177 5.35 11.26 5.73
CA TYR A 177 5.00 10.14 4.86
C TYR A 177 5.09 8.79 5.62
N ILE A 178 4.01 8.02 5.60
CA ILE A 178 3.89 6.70 6.19
C ILE A 178 4.14 5.65 5.12
N ASN A 179 3.25 5.55 4.13
CA ASN A 179 3.35 4.73 2.92
C ASN A 179 2.21 5.08 1.96
N ARG A 180 2.17 4.48 0.76
CA ARG A 180 1.11 4.69 -0.25
C ARG A 180 -0.33 4.41 0.22
N TYR A 181 -0.52 3.65 1.29
CA TYR A 181 -1.84 3.25 1.80
C TYR A 181 -2.39 4.17 2.89
N TYR A 182 -1.51 4.79 3.68
CA TYR A 182 -1.90 5.75 4.73
C TYR A 182 -1.50 7.19 4.40
N ASN A 183 -0.78 7.38 3.30
CA ASN A 183 -0.19 8.63 2.85
C ASN A 183 0.62 9.30 3.97
N LYS A 184 0.28 10.54 4.36
CA LYS A 184 0.99 11.31 5.38
C LYS A 184 0.24 11.29 6.71
N ALA A 185 1.01 11.23 7.79
CA ALA A 185 0.52 11.52 9.11
C ALA A 185 0.04 12.98 9.19
N HIS A 186 -1.04 13.19 9.95
CA HIS A 186 -1.52 14.52 10.29
C HIS A 186 -0.57 15.19 11.30
N GLU A 187 -0.01 14.40 12.20
CA GLU A 187 0.97 14.85 13.19
C GLU A 187 2.16 13.88 13.27
N VAL A 188 3.35 14.45 13.39
CA VAL A 188 4.60 13.71 13.62
C VAL A 188 5.10 14.08 15.01
N LEU A 189 5.23 13.07 15.87
CA LEU A 189 5.62 13.19 17.27
C LEU A 189 6.98 12.51 17.46
#